data_AF-A0A1C5LW42-F1
#
_entry.id   AF-A0A1C5LW42-F1
#
_cell.length_a   1.000
_cell.length_b   1.000
_cell.length_c   1.000
_cell.angle_alpha   90.00
_cell.angle_beta   90.00
_cell.angle_gamma   90.00
#
_symmetry.space_group_name_H-M   'P 1'
#
loop_
_entity.id
_entity.type
_entity.pdbx_description
1 polymer ?
#
loop_
_entity_poly.entity_id
_entity_poly.type
_entity_poly.pdbx_seq_one_letter_code
_entity_poly.pdbx_strand_id
1 'polypeptide(L)'
;MNLLDLRSKLEKGKELQGEVVYIKEDNLISGIDSVYKNQEDKSVVLLKSKEETIKVDHLLEILNEIYALVGDVEVFTSDRELSRDISKKIQSVEFAQYELVKMLFINV
;
A
#
# COMPACT_ATOMS: atom_id res chain seq x y z
N MET A 1 -5.66 -4.12 -8.27
CA MET A 1 -6.55 -4.08 -7.09
C MET A 1 -7.09 -2.68 -7.06
N ASN A 2 -8.39 -2.47 -6.86
CA ASN A 2 -8.93 -1.12 -6.78
C ASN A 2 -8.71 -0.52 -5.37
N LEU A 3 -9.02 0.76 -5.23
CA LEU A 3 -8.78 1.52 -4.01
C LEU A 3 -9.66 1.00 -2.86
N LEU A 4 -10.93 0.69 -3.12
CA LEU A 4 -11.84 0.16 -2.11
C LEU A 4 -11.42 -1.22 -1.57
N ASP A 5 -10.94 -2.10 -2.45
CA ASP A 5 -10.39 -3.41 -2.09
C ASP A 5 -9.16 -3.26 -1.20
N LEU A 6 -8.24 -2.37 -1.59
CA LEU A 6 -7.04 -2.08 -0.80
C LEU A 6 -7.43 -1.53 0.57
N ARG A 7 -8.36 -0.58 0.61
CA ARG A 7 -8.86 -0.01 1.87
C ARG A 7 -9.45 -1.08 2.77
N SER A 8 -10.29 -1.97 2.23
CA SER A 8 -10.88 -3.08 2.98
C SER A 8 -9.82 -3.99 3.60
N LYS A 9 -8.73 -4.28 2.86
CA LYS A 9 -7.59 -5.04 3.41
C LYS A 9 -6.84 -4.29 4.50
N LEU A 10 -6.63 -2.98 4.34
CA LEU A 10 -5.97 -2.15 5.35
C LEU A 10 -6.78 -2.07 6.64
N GLU A 11 -8.10 -1.90 6.56
CA GLU A 11 -8.99 -1.92 7.72
C GLU A 11 -8.91 -3.26 8.46
N LYS A 12 -8.94 -4.39 7.74
CA LYS A 12 -8.73 -5.72 8.33
C LYS A 12 -7.36 -5.87 8.97
N GLY A 13 -6.30 -5.41 8.29
CA GLY A 13 -4.94 -5.43 8.83
C GLY A 13 -4.83 -4.63 10.13
N LYS A 14 -5.47 -3.45 10.18
CA LYS A 14 -5.58 -2.62 11.37
C LYS A 14 -6.36 -3.30 12.50
N GLU A 15 -7.51 -3.92 12.21
CA GLU A 15 -8.30 -4.70 13.20
C GLU A 15 -7.47 -5.82 13.83
N LEU A 16 -6.55 -6.41 13.05
CA LEU A 16 -5.60 -7.43 13.50
C LEU A 16 -4.34 -6.85 14.18
N GLN A 17 -4.33 -5.56 14.51
CA GLN A 17 -3.20 -4.86 15.14
C GLN A 17 -1.95 -4.70 14.24
N GLY A 18 -2.12 -4.77 12.92
CA GLY A 18 -1.08 -4.39 11.98
C GLY A 18 -0.77 -2.89 12.11
N GLU A 19 0.51 -2.56 12.33
CA GLU A 19 0.94 -1.17 12.53
C GLU A 19 1.48 -0.56 11.24
N VAL A 20 2.18 -1.35 10.42
CA VAL A 20 2.78 -0.92 9.16
C VAL A 20 2.39 -1.83 8.00
N VAL A 21 2.44 -1.27 6.80
CA VAL A 21 2.03 -1.93 5.55
C VAL A 21 3.25 -2.24 4.70
N TYR A 22 3.24 -3.45 4.14
CA TYR A 22 4.15 -3.87 3.11
C TYR A 22 3.39 -4.38 1.89
N ILE A 23 4.02 -4.26 0.74
CA ILE A 23 3.58 -4.89 -0.51
C ILE A 23 4.34 -6.20 -0.67
N LYS A 24 3.61 -7.28 -0.94
CA LYS A 24 4.21 -8.58 -1.24
C LYS A 24 4.00 -8.95 -2.70
N GLU A 25 5.10 -9.21 -3.37
CA GLU A 25 5.17 -9.65 -4.77
C GLU A 25 6.03 -10.92 -4.81
N ASP A 26 5.43 -12.05 -5.18
CA ASP A 26 6.07 -13.38 -5.15
C ASP A 26 6.72 -13.67 -3.77
N ASN A 27 8.06 -13.71 -3.72
CA ASN A 27 8.86 -13.97 -2.52
C ASN A 27 9.49 -12.69 -1.93
N LEU A 28 9.11 -11.52 -2.42
CA LEU A 28 9.66 -10.23 -1.99
C LEU A 28 8.61 -9.44 -1.22
N ILE A 29 9.05 -8.87 -0.10
CA ILE A 29 8.28 -7.92 0.71
C ILE A 29 8.99 -6.57 0.57
N SER A 30 8.23 -5.54 0.19
CA SER A 30 8.73 -4.17 0.03
C SER A 30 7.87 -3.23 0.86
N GLY A 31 8.49 -2.25 1.51
CA GLY A 31 7.76 -1.18 2.15
C GLY A 31 7.20 -0.20 1.13
N ILE A 32 6.58 0.86 1.62
CA ILE A 32 5.96 1.90 0.79
C ILE A 32 6.63 3.21 1.16
N ASP A 33 7.27 3.85 0.19
CA ASP A 33 7.88 5.16 0.33
C ASP A 33 6.82 6.27 0.28
N SER A 34 5.98 6.22 -0.75
CA SER A 34 5.13 7.34 -1.13
C SER A 34 3.95 6.90 -1.98
N VAL A 35 2.90 7.72 -2.00
CA VAL A 35 1.64 7.47 -2.72
C VAL A 35 1.40 8.61 -3.71
N TYR A 36 1.31 8.29 -4.99
CA TYR A 36 1.09 9.26 -6.06
C TYR A 36 -0.25 9.03 -6.73
N LYS A 37 -0.94 10.12 -7.04
CA LYS A 37 -2.09 10.11 -7.93
C LYS A 37 -1.62 10.45 -9.34
N ASN A 38 -1.82 9.52 -10.28
CA ASN A 38 -1.58 9.82 -11.69
C ASN A 38 -2.78 10.61 -12.25
N GLN A 39 -2.49 11.81 -12.76
CA GLN A 39 -3.52 12.72 -13.27
C GLN A 39 -4.05 12.33 -14.66
N GLU A 40 -3.27 11.59 -15.46
CA GLU A 40 -3.64 11.24 -16.85
C GLU A 40 -4.62 10.06 -16.91
N ASP A 41 -4.32 8.99 -16.17
CA ASP A 41 -5.09 7.74 -16.20
C ASP A 41 -6.02 7.56 -14.98
N LYS A 42 -6.03 8.55 -14.08
CA LYS A 42 -6.78 8.54 -12.81
C LYS A 42 -6.45 7.30 -11.96
N SER A 43 -5.22 6.82 -11.97
CA SER A 43 -4.77 5.72 -11.10
C SER A 43 -4.04 6.22 -9.85
N VAL A 44 -3.87 5.31 -8.89
CA VAL A 44 -3.00 5.50 -7.72
C VAL A 44 -1.79 4.60 -7.85
N VAL A 45 -0.61 5.14 -7.54
CA VAL A 45 0.66 4.40 -7.58
C VAL A 45 1.31 4.47 -6.21
N LEU A 46 1.60 3.30 -5.63
CA LEU A 46 2.42 3.14 -4.43
C LEU A 46 3.87 2.94 -4.87
N LEU A 47 4.76 3.83 -4.45
CA LEU A 47 6.19 3.65 -4.68
C LEU A 47 6.76 2.70 -3.64
N LYS A 48 7.35 1.60 -4.10
CA LYS A 48 7.96 0.60 -3.23
C LYS A 48 9.28 1.14 -2.66
N SER A 49 9.55 0.79 -1.40
CA SER A 49 10.81 1.06 -0.72
C SER A 49 11.45 -0.21 -0.19
N LYS A 50 12.78 -0.19 -0.06
CA LYS A 50 13.54 -1.23 0.64
C LYS A 50 13.74 -0.94 2.12
N GLU A 51 13.67 0.34 2.50
CA GLU A 51 14.04 0.83 3.83
C GLU A 51 12.86 1.47 4.54
N GLU A 52 12.03 2.20 3.79
CA GLU A 52 10.89 2.94 4.33
C GLU A 52 9.61 2.10 4.33
N THR A 53 8.75 2.36 5.31
CA THR A 53 7.40 1.79 5.37
C THR A 53 6.41 2.85 5.85
N ILE A 54 5.13 2.60 5.61
CA ILE A 54 4.05 3.49 6.02
C ILE A 54 3.17 2.81 7.06
N LYS A 55 2.72 3.59 8.05
CA LYS A 55 1.74 3.12 9.03
C LYS A 55 0.39 2.86 8.36
N VAL A 56 -0.32 1.85 8.83
CA VAL A 56 -1.65 1.49 8.29
C VAL A 56 -2.60 2.68 8.35
N ASP A 57 -2.66 3.37 9.49
CA ASP A 57 -3.51 4.55 9.69
C ASP A 57 -3.20 5.67 8.70
N HIS A 58 -1.92 5.96 8.50
CA HIS A 58 -1.50 7.03 7.61
C HIS A 58 -1.82 6.69 6.14
N LEU A 59 -1.63 5.44 5.73
CA LEU A 59 -2.02 5.02 4.39
C LEU A 59 -3.54 5.06 4.19
N LEU A 60 -4.33 4.66 5.19
CA LEU A 60 -5.79 4.76 5.14
C LEU A 60 -6.26 6.21 4.97
N GLU A 61 -5.67 7.16 5.69
CA GLU A 61 -5.96 8.59 5.56
C GLU A 61 -5.72 9.08 4.12
N ILE A 62 -4.53 8.81 3.58
CA ILE A 62 -4.16 9.19 2.20
C ILE A 62 -5.14 8.59 1.18
N LEU A 63 -5.47 7.30 1.30
CA LEU A 63 -6.37 6.65 0.36
C LEU A 63 -7.81 7.18 0.45
N ASN A 64 -8.28 7.55 1.65
CA ASN A 64 -9.59 8.18 1.82
C ASN A 64 -9.66 9.56 1.18
N GLU A 65 -8.59 10.37 1.29
CA GLU A 65 -8.49 11.66 0.60
C GLU A 65 -8.52 11.48 -0.92
N ILE A 66 -7.74 10.52 -1.44
CA ILE A 66 -7.74 10.24 -2.89
C ILE A 66 -9.11 9.76 -3.36
N TYR A 67 -9.75 8.85 -2.62
CA TYR A 67 -11.09 8.36 -2.95
C TYR A 67 -12.12 9.49 -3.02
N ALA A 68 -12.09 10.44 -2.08
CA ALA A 68 -12.98 11.60 -2.09
C ALA A 68 -12.79 12.49 -3.34
N LEU A 69 -11.58 12.49 -3.93
CA LEU A 69 -11.24 13.32 -5.09
C LEU A 69 -11.53 12.63 -6.43
N VAL A 70 -11.27 11.32 -6.55
CA VAL A 70 -11.33 10.60 -7.85
C VAL A 70 -12.19 9.34 -7.86
N GLY A 71 -12.77 8.95 -6.72
CA GLY A 71 -13.58 7.74 -6.58
C GLY A 71 -12.75 6.46 -6.52
N ASP A 72 -13.40 5.33 -6.82
CA ASP A 72 -12.74 4.02 -6.85
C ASP A 72 -11.94 3.84 -8.15
N VAL A 73 -10.64 3.63 -8.03
CA VAL A 73 -9.69 3.56 -9.14
C VAL A 73 -8.68 2.45 -8.92
N GLU A 74 -7.99 2.00 -9.97
CA GLU A 74 -6.95 0.99 -9.82
C GLU A 74 -5.72 1.53 -9.08
N VAL A 75 -5.17 0.67 -8.22
CA VAL A 75 -3.94 0.91 -7.47
C VAL A 75 -2.83 0.00 -7.99
N PHE A 76 -1.68 0.60 -8.25
CA PHE A 76 -0.48 -0.05 -8.77
C PHE A 76 0.71 0.15 -7.84
N THR A 77 1.75 -0.65 -8.03
CA THR A 77 3.07 -0.48 -7.42
C THR A 77 4.09 -0.08 -8.48
N SER A 78 5.06 0.74 -8.10
CA SER A 78 6.21 1.09 -8.94
C SER A 78 7.50 0.99 -8.12
N ASP A 79 8.61 0.71 -8.78
CA ASP A 79 9.95 0.75 -8.19
C ASP A 79 10.61 2.14 -8.35
N ARG A 80 10.03 3.05 -9.17
CA ARG A 80 10.56 4.41 -9.44
C ARG A 80 9.46 5.43 -9.65
N GLU A 81 9.69 6.67 -9.26
CA GLU A 81 8.75 7.81 -9.41
C GLU A 81 8.31 8.07 -10.86
N LEU A 82 9.08 7.64 -11.86
CA LEU A 82 8.97 8.14 -13.24
C LEU A 82 8.89 7.07 -14.35
N SER A 83 8.84 5.76 -14.04
CA SER A 83 8.71 4.74 -15.10
C SER A 83 7.26 4.30 -15.28
N ARG A 84 6.58 4.86 -16.30
CA ARG A 84 5.28 4.33 -16.80
C ARG A 84 5.36 2.84 -17.18
N ASP A 85 6.56 2.35 -17.48
CA ASP A 85 6.81 0.99 -17.99
C ASP A 85 6.84 -0.12 -16.94
N ILE A 86 6.81 0.20 -15.63
CA ILE A 86 6.96 -0.82 -14.57
C ILE A 86 5.92 -0.64 -13.45
N SER A 87 4.70 -0.24 -13.81
CA SER A 87 3.58 -0.32 -12.87
C SER A 87 3.05 -1.76 -12.82
N LYS A 88 3.06 -2.36 -11.64
CA LYS A 88 2.49 -3.70 -11.41
C LYS A 88 1.20 -3.58 -10.63
N LYS A 89 0.26 -4.50 -10.88
CA LYS A 89 -0.93 -4.62 -10.03
C LYS A 89 -0.52 -5.16 -8.67
N ILE A 90 -1.05 -4.56 -7.60
CA ILE A 90 -0.87 -5.10 -6.25
C ILE A 90 -1.51 -6.48 -6.18
N GLN A 91 -0.70 -7.49 -5.88
CA GLN A 91 -1.15 -8.87 -5.68
C GLN A 91 -1.56 -9.12 -4.22
N SER A 92 -0.68 -8.72 -3.29
CA SER A 92 -0.89 -8.92 -1.86
C SER A 92 -0.31 -7.75 -1.05
N VAL A 93 -0.90 -7.55 0.12
CA VAL A 93 -0.39 -6.65 1.16
C VAL A 93 -0.15 -7.47 2.41
N GLU A 94 0.93 -7.15 3.12
CA GLU A 94 1.30 -7.77 4.39
C GLU A 94 1.36 -6.68 5.44
N PHE A 95 1.11 -7.05 6.68
CA PHE A 95 1.17 -6.12 7.80
C PHE A 95 2.22 -6.58 8.78
N ALA A 96 2.92 -5.64 9.42
CA ALA A 96 3.74 -5.99 10.56
C ALA A 96 3.24 -5.29 11.82
N GLN A 97 3.31 -6.02 12.92
CA GLN A 97 3.18 -5.50 14.27
C GLN A 97 4.56 -5.46 14.92
N TYR A 98 4.93 -4.33 15.51
CA TYR A 98 6.18 -4.19 16.25
C TYR A 98 5.93 -4.43 17.73
N GLU A 99 6.32 -5.60 18.21
CA GLU A 99 6.46 -5.82 19.64
C GLU A 99 7.85 -5.36 20.10
N LEU A 100 8.01 -5.10 21.41
CA LEU A 100 9.26 -4.63 22.02
C LEU A 100 10.53 -5.41 21.62
N VAL A 101 10.40 -6.66 21.17
CA VAL A 101 11.53 -7.54 20.84
C VAL A 101 11.34 -8.29 19.50
N LYS A 102 10.19 -8.18 18.83
CA LYS A 102 9.86 -9.01 17.65
C LYS A 102 8.97 -8.28 16.66
N MET A 103 9.15 -8.60 15.38
CA MET A 103 8.23 -8.22 14.31
C MET A 103 7.39 -9.43 13.93
N LEU A 104 6.06 -9.29 13.97
CA LEU A 104 5.12 -10.33 13.54
C LEU A 104 4.47 -9.92 12.23
N PHE A 105 4.52 -10.80 11.21
CA PHE A 105 3.85 -10.57 9.94
C PHE A 105 2.44 -11.17 9.94
N ILE A 106 1.45 -10.38 9.53
CA ILE A 106 0.04 -10.73 9.44
C ILE A 106 -0.33 -10.76 7.95
N ASN A 107 -0.84 -11.92 7.50
CA ASN A 107 -1.31 -12.12 6.13
C ASN A 107 -2.85 -11.93 6.10
N VAL A 108 -3.37 -11.11 5.17
CA VAL A 108 -4.80 -10.79 5.02
C VAL A 108 -5.33 -11.01 3.61
#